data_AF-A0A5J4UB50-F1
#
_entry.id   AF-A0A5J4UB50-F1
#
_cell.length_a   1.000
_cell.length_b   1.000
_cell.length_c   1.000
_cell.angle_alpha   90.00
_cell.angle_beta   90.00
_cell.angle_gamma   90.00
#
_symmetry.space_group_name_H-M   'P 1'
#
loop_
_entity.id
_entity.type
_entity.pdbx_description
1 polymer ?
#
loop_
_entity_poly.entity_id
_entity_poly.type
_entity_poly.pdbx_seq_one_letter_code
_entity_poly.pdbx_strand_id
1 'polypeptide(L)'
;MNLWDIKCNNILLHSPPGSGRVYAKISDFGFAKKVDLNYKQTYLTGTIPFMSPEQFHDNPIITQKVDLYAIGVSVARYARIFVFN
;
A
#
# COMPACT_ATOMS: atom_id res chain seq x y z
N MET A 1 10.59 4.88 -5.42
CA MET A 1 10.78 3.94 -4.29
C MET A 1 9.47 3.22 -4.14
N ASN A 2 9.48 1.90 -4.09
CA ASN A 2 8.28 1.13 -3.78
C ASN A 2 8.30 0.72 -2.31
N LEU A 3 7.13 0.65 -1.70
CA LEU A 3 6.98 0.32 -0.29
C LEU A 3 6.67 -1.17 -0.07
N TRP A 4 6.03 -1.83 -1.05
CA TRP A 4 5.78 -3.28 -1.10
C TRP A 4 4.90 -3.88 0.01
N ASP A 5 4.79 -3.22 1.16
CA ASP A 5 3.95 -3.62 2.29
C ASP A 5 3.04 -2.47 2.76
N ILE A 6 2.37 -1.81 1.81
CA ILE A 6 1.30 -0.87 2.16
C ILE A 6 0.07 -1.67 2.59
N LYS A 7 -0.27 -1.53 3.87
CA LYS A 7 -1.45 -2.12 4.50
C LYS A 7 -2.02 -1.15 5.53
N CYS A 8 -3.28 -1.36 5.92
CA CYS A 8 -3.97 -0.58 6.95
C CYS A 8 -3.13 -0.34 8.22
N ASN A 9 -2.41 -1.37 8.68
CA ASN A 9 -1.58 -1.30 9.89
C ASN A 9 -0.36 -0.37 9.75
N ASN A 10 0.07 -0.09 8.52
CA ASN A 10 1.23 0.75 8.20
C ASN A 10 0.81 2.18 7.82
N ILE A 11 -0.47 2.54 8.00
CA ILE A 11 -0.99 3.90 7.81
C ILE A 11 -1.37 4.46 9.18
N LEU A 12 -0.56 5.38 9.68
CA LEU A 12 -0.81 6.09 10.93
C LEU A 12 -1.70 7.30 10.67
N LEU A 13 -2.80 7.41 11.41
CA LEU A 13 -3.73 8.52 11.33
C LEU A 13 -3.61 9.41 12.56
N HIS A 14 -3.56 10.72 12.34
CA HIS A 14 -3.55 11.73 13.40
C HIS A 14 -4.55 12.83 13.06
N SER A 15 -5.45 13.16 13.98
CA SER A 15 -6.44 14.23 13.83
C SER A 15 -6.32 15.21 15.00
N PRO A 16 -5.53 16.30 14.88
CA PRO A 16 -5.43 17.31 15.92
C PRO A 16 -6.82 17.88 16.25
N PRO A 17 -7.21 17.97 17.54
CA PRO A 17 -8.49 18.56 17.94
C PRO A 17 -8.67 19.98 17.38
N GLY A 18 -9.85 20.28 16.85
CA GLY A 18 -10.18 21.61 16.30
C GLY A 18 -9.63 21.90 14.90
N SER A 19 -8.85 21.00 14.29
CA SER A 19 -8.27 21.23 12.94
C SER A 19 -9.23 20.91 11.78
N GLY A 20 -10.23 20.03 12.01
CA GLY A 20 -11.08 19.48 10.96
C GLY A 20 -10.33 18.62 9.93
N ARG A 21 -9.08 18.20 10.21
CA ARG A 21 -8.20 17.50 9.27
C ARG A 21 -7.71 16.19 9.85
N VAL A 22 -7.63 15.16 9.00
CA VAL A 22 -6.95 13.90 9.29
C VAL A 22 -5.64 13.86 8.52
N TYR A 23 -4.53 13.72 9.24
CA TYR A 23 -3.19 13.56 8.69
C TYR A 23 -2.85 12.08 8.62
N ALA A 24 -2.55 11.57 7.43
CA ALA A 24 -2.07 10.22 7.23
C ALA A 24 -0.54 10.22 7.05
N LYS A 25 0.14 9.29 7.69
CA LYS A 25 1.58 9.04 7.53
C LYS A 25 1.78 7.55 7.24
N ILE A 26 2.61 7.24 6.25
CA ILE A 26 3.01 5.85 5.99
C ILE A 26 4.18 5.51 6.92
N SER A 27 4.10 4.37 7.57
CA SER A 27 5.13 3.81 8.46
C SER A 27 5.63 2.46 7.92
N ASP A 28 6.67 1.93 8.56
CA ASP A 28 7.26 0.62 8.26
C ASP A 28 7.82 0.49 6.83
N PHE A 29 9.04 1.01 6.67
CA PHE A 29 9.80 0.94 5.42
C PHE A 29 10.69 -0.31 5.33
N GLY A 30 10.46 -1.33 6.17
CA GLY A 30 11.32 -2.52 6.24
C GLY A 30 11.43 -3.30 4.92
N PHE A 31 10.42 -3.18 4.06
CA PHE A 31 10.39 -3.78 2.71
C PHE A 31 10.56 -2.76 1.58
N ALA A 32 10.78 -1.49 1.92
CA ALA A 32 10.83 -0.44 0.92
C ALA A 32 12.11 -0.53 0.09
N LYS A 33 11.96 -0.53 -1.23
CA LYS A 33 13.07 -0.71 -2.17
C LYS A 33 13.07 0.35 -3.25
N LYS A 34 14.27 0.85 -3.60
CA LYS A 34 14.42 1.69 -4.80
C LYS A 34 14.25 0.79 -6.02
N VAL A 35 13.28 1.12 -6.86
CA VAL A 35 12.94 0.33 -8.04
C VAL A 35 13.48 1.04 -9.25
N ASP A 36 14.36 0.37 -9.99
CA ASP A 36 14.73 0.77 -11.34
C ASP A 36 13.74 0.17 -12.33
N LEU A 37 13.57 0.81 -13.50
CA LEU A 37 12.58 0.40 -14.52
C LEU A 37 12.74 -1.07 -14.99
N ASN A 38 13.92 -1.66 -14.78
CA ASN A 38 14.24 -3.05 -15.13
C ASN A 38 14.17 -4.01 -13.93
N TYR A 39 13.63 -3.58 -12.79
CA TYR A 39 13.56 -4.41 -11.60
C TYR A 39 12.53 -5.54 -11.79
N LYS A 40 13.02 -6.75 -11.97
CA LYS A 40 12.22 -7.98 -11.92
C LYS A 40 12.18 -8.47 -10.48
N GLN A 41 10.98 -8.65 -9.95
CA GLN A 41 10.81 -9.24 -8.63
C GLN A 41 11.07 -10.75 -8.70
N THR A 42 12.06 -11.24 -7.95
CA THR A 42 12.45 -12.66 -7.89
C THR A 42 11.74 -13.46 -6.79
N TYR A 43 11.09 -12.79 -5.84
CA TYR A 43 10.40 -13.42 -4.72
C TYR A 43 9.09 -12.69 -4.44
N LEU A 44 8.01 -13.43 -4.20
CA LEU A 44 6.73 -12.86 -3.79
C LEU A 44 6.90 -12.10 -2.47
N THR A 45 6.51 -10.82 -2.44
CA THR A 45 6.55 -9.97 -1.24
C THR A 45 5.31 -9.10 -1.19
N GLY A 46 4.90 -8.75 0.02
CA GLY A 46 3.66 -8.02 0.30
C GLY A 46 2.65 -8.86 1.07
N THR A 47 1.58 -8.19 1.49
CA THR A 47 0.49 -8.81 2.24
C THR A 47 -0.63 -9.20 1.26
N ILE A 48 -0.87 -10.50 1.07
CA ILE A 48 -1.71 -11.09 -0.01
C ILE A 48 -3.01 -10.31 -0.32
N PRO A 49 -3.84 -9.90 0.65
CA PRO A 49 -5.09 -9.17 0.39
C PRO A 49 -4.93 -7.80 -0.27
N PHE A 50 -3.74 -7.21 -0.24
CA PHE A 50 -3.45 -5.86 -0.77
C PHE A 50 -2.55 -5.90 -2.01
N MET A 51 -2.17 -7.10 -2.47
CA MET A 51 -1.29 -7.27 -3.62
C MET A 51 -2.05 -7.02 -4.93
N SER A 52 -1.40 -6.29 -5.82
CA SER A 52 -1.87 -6.03 -7.17
C SER A 52 -1.81 -7.30 -8.05
N PRO A 53 -2.71 -7.47 -9.04
CA PRO A 53 -2.76 -8.67 -9.86
C PRO A 53 -1.46 -8.93 -10.65
N GLU A 54 -0.76 -7.88 -11.07
CA GLU A 54 0.51 -7.99 -11.78
C GLU A 54 1.62 -8.65 -10.94
N GLN A 55 1.53 -8.63 -9.61
CA GLN A 55 2.49 -9.28 -8.72
C GLN A 55 2.40 -10.81 -8.74
N PHE A 56 1.34 -11.38 -9.34
CA PHE A 56 1.13 -12.82 -9.45
C PHE A 56 1.61 -13.41 -10.78
N HIS A 57 2.14 -12.59 -11.70
CA HIS A 57 2.74 -13.07 -12.94
C HIS A 57 4.17 -13.60 -12.72
N ASP A 58 4.62 -14.49 -13.61
CA ASP A 58 6.02 -14.91 -13.64
C ASP A 58 6.93 -13.73 -14.03
N ASN A 59 7.94 -13.47 -13.19
CA ASN A 59 8.89 -12.34 -13.33
C ASN A 59 8.20 -10.98 -13.52
N PRO A 60 7.38 -10.54 -12.56
CA PRO A 60 6.57 -9.36 -12.75
C PRO A 60 7.45 -8.10 -12.79
N ILE A 61 7.11 -7.19 -13.70
CA ILE A 61 7.71 -5.86 -13.76
C ILE A 61 7.00 -5.00 -12.72
N ILE A 62 7.67 -4.79 -11.61
CA ILE A 62 7.09 -4.08 -10.48
C ILE A 62 7.40 -2.60 -10.60
N THR A 63 6.37 -1.78 -10.53
CA THR A 63 6.47 -0.32 -10.57
C THR A 63 5.75 0.28 -9.37
N GLN A 64 5.82 1.59 -9.19
CA GLN A 64 5.11 2.29 -8.10
C GLN A 64 3.58 2.13 -8.14
N LYS A 65 3.03 1.59 -9.25
CA LYS A 65 1.59 1.32 -9.40
C LYS A 65 1.07 0.28 -8.42
N VAL A 66 1.90 -0.68 -7.98
CA VAL A 66 1.49 -1.70 -7.02
C VAL A 66 1.14 -1.09 -5.65
N ASP A 67 1.84 -0.02 -5.27
CA ASP A 67 1.58 0.71 -4.03
C ASP A 67 0.26 1.51 -4.12
N LEU A 68 -0.03 2.11 -5.29
CA LEU A 68 -1.32 2.79 -5.52
C LEU A 68 -2.51 1.83 -5.43
N TYR A 69 -2.35 0.61 -5.96
CA TYR A 69 -3.37 -0.43 -5.85
C TYR A 69 -3.63 -0.78 -4.38
N ALA A 70 -2.58 -1.04 -3.60
CA ALA A 70 -2.67 -1.38 -2.19
C ALA A 70 -3.36 -0.27 -1.35
N ILE A 71 -3.08 1.00 -1.65
CA ILE A 71 -3.77 2.15 -1.05
C ILE A 71 -5.26 2.12 -1.42
N GLY A 72 -5.60 1.92 -2.69
CA GLY A 72 -6.98 1.88 -3.16
C GLY A 72 -7.80 0.79 -2.46
N VAL A 73 -7.25 -0.42 -2.34
CA VAL A 73 -7.88 -1.51 -1.59
C VAL A 73 -8.06 -1.16 -0.11
N SER A 74 -7.05 -0.56 0.51
CA SER A 74 -7.11 -0.13 1.92
C SER A 74 -8.22 0.89 2.15
N VAL A 75 -8.32 1.93 1.31
CA VAL A 75 -9.36 2.96 1.40
C VAL A 75 -10.75 2.37 1.14
N ALA A 76 -10.90 1.52 0.12
CA ALA A 76 -12.17 0.87 -0.19
C ALA A 76 -12.67 -0.01 0.99
N ARG A 77 -11.76 -0.69 1.69
CA ARG A 77 -12.08 -1.47 2.88
C ARG A 77 -12.58 -0.58 4.02
N TYR A 78 -11.93 0.56 4.29
CA TYR A 78 -12.42 1.51 5.29
C TYR A 78 -13.78 2.11 4.89
N ALA A 79 -13.95 2.54 3.63
CA ALA A 79 -15.21 3.10 3.16
C ALA A 79 -16.37 2.11 3.31
N ARG A 80 -16.16 0.82 3.03
CA ARG A 80 -17.17 -0.23 3.30
C ARG A 80 -17.54 -0.33 4.77
N ILE A 81 -16.59 -0.18 5.70
CA ILE A 81 -16.88 -0.24 7.14
C ILE A 81 -17.75 0.97 7.55
N PHE A 82 -17.49 2.17 7.01
CA PHE A 82 -18.25 3.37 7.37
C PHE A 82 -19.63 3.49 6.69
N VAL A 83 -19.83 2.86 5.53
CA VAL A 83 -21.10 2.94 4.76
C VAL A 83 -22.16 1.92 5.23
N PHE A 84 -21.77 0.93 6.04
CA PHE A 84 -22.68 -0.06 6.63
C PHE A 84 -22.81 0.06 8.16
N ASN A 85 -22.51 1.24 8.73
CA ASN A 85 -22.87 1.59 10.10
C ASN A 85 -23.97 2.65 10.11
#